data_AF-A0A285XP36-F1
#
_entry.id   AF-A0A285XP36-F1
#
_cell.length_a   1.000
_cell.length_b   1.000
_cell.length_c   1.000
_cell.angle_alpha   90.00
_cell.angle_beta   90.00
_cell.angle_gamma   90.00
#
_symmetry.space_group_name_H-M   'P 1'
#
loop_
_entity.id
_entity.type
_entity.pdbx_description
1 polymer ?
#
loop_
_entity_poly.entity_id
_entity_poly.type
_entity_poly.pdbx_seq_one_letter_code
_entity_poly.pdbx_strand_id
1 'polypeptide(L)'
;MEALSAWSGFLGAWLLVAGPLYQGVLELREEDTDQTGADPTSPIAPPPPPSPWWWLLPPVMLVLRRRRSIAYHRTVLAVLTPQQREHRERFIQKATGWFVVAVGGSFIAVKETWELAEHNEWHPAVFVLVLVVMLALVGGNTAWQASRWSRRTGPEDIEKEQRGQPMDHRTQLPGSSHLPI
;
A
#
# COMPACT_ATOMS: atom_id res chain seq x y z
N MET A 1 -38.61 3.15 -3.66
CA MET A 1 -37.62 4.21 -3.89
C MET A 1 -36.72 4.40 -2.68
N GLU A 2 -37.28 4.50 -1.47
CA GLU A 2 -36.52 4.68 -0.22
C GLU A 2 -35.51 3.57 0.06
N ALA A 3 -35.92 2.29 -0.03
CA ALA A 3 -35.00 1.17 0.17
C ALA A 3 -33.80 1.21 -0.81
N LEU A 4 -34.04 1.52 -2.09
CA LEU A 4 -32.97 1.65 -3.07
C LEU A 4 -31.99 2.78 -2.72
N SER A 5 -32.50 3.90 -2.21
CA SER A 5 -31.68 5.02 -1.75
C SER A 5 -30.81 4.62 -0.56
N ALA A 6 -31.39 3.96 0.45
CA ALA A 6 -30.68 3.51 1.65
C ALA A 6 -29.57 2.51 1.30
N TRP A 7 -29.86 1.52 0.45
CA TRP A 7 -28.86 0.57 -0.01
C TRP A 7 -27.77 1.22 -0.87
N SER A 8 -28.12 2.22 -1.68
CA SER A 8 -27.14 2.97 -2.48
C SER A 8 -26.21 3.82 -1.61
N GLY A 9 -26.75 4.48 -0.58
CA GLY A 9 -25.97 5.24 0.40
C GLY A 9 -24.99 4.36 1.16
N PHE A 10 -25.47 3.22 1.67
CA PHE A 10 -24.63 2.21 2.31
C PHE A 10 -23.49 1.74 1.40
N LEU A 11 -23.79 1.28 0.18
CA LEU A 11 -22.77 0.76 -0.75
C LEU A 11 -21.77 1.86 -1.16
N GLY A 12 -22.26 3.05 -1.50
CA GLY A 12 -21.44 4.19 -1.88
C GLY A 12 -20.49 4.61 -0.77
N ALA A 13 -20.95 4.63 0.47
CA ALA A 13 -20.13 4.98 1.62
C ALA A 13 -19.01 3.96 1.87
N TRP A 14 -19.29 2.66 1.76
CA TRP A 14 -18.25 1.63 1.89
C TRP A 14 -17.24 1.65 0.74
N LEU A 15 -17.65 2.04 -0.46
CA LEU A 15 -16.73 2.28 -1.58
C LEU A 15 -15.80 3.48 -1.32
N LEU A 16 -16.30 4.54 -0.66
CA LEU A 16 -15.48 5.68 -0.21
C LEU A 16 -14.47 5.30 0.88
N VAL A 17 -14.65 4.18 1.56
CA VAL A 17 -13.62 3.60 2.43
C VAL A 17 -12.63 2.79 1.60
N ALA A 18 -13.15 1.83 0.83
CA ALA A 18 -12.33 0.84 0.14
C ALA A 18 -11.40 1.44 -0.92
N GLY A 19 -11.90 2.35 -1.74
CA GLY A 19 -11.14 2.95 -2.85
C GLY A 19 -9.92 3.73 -2.35
N PRO A 20 -10.10 4.77 -1.52
CA PRO A 20 -8.99 5.55 -0.99
C PRO A 20 -8.03 4.72 -0.11
N LEU A 21 -8.54 3.75 0.66
CA LEU A 21 -7.67 2.87 1.43
C LEU A 21 -6.74 2.04 0.53
N TYR A 22 -7.28 1.51 -0.57
CA TYR A 22 -6.50 0.81 -1.57
C TYR A 22 -5.49 1.73 -2.28
N GLN A 23 -5.90 2.93 -2.69
CA GLN A 23 -5.02 3.93 -3.32
C GLN A 23 -3.86 4.34 -2.40
N GLY A 24 -4.14 4.56 -1.11
CA GLY A 24 -3.11 4.88 -0.13
C GLY A 24 -2.08 3.75 0.06
N VAL A 25 -2.53 2.49 0.01
CA VAL A 25 -1.62 1.33 0.07
C VAL A 25 -0.81 1.18 -1.22
N LEU A 26 -1.39 1.50 -2.38
CA LEU A 26 -0.71 1.47 -3.66
C LEU A 26 0.43 2.50 -3.71
N GLU A 27 0.13 3.76 -3.37
CA GLU A 27 1.10 4.86 -3.36
C GLU A 27 2.27 4.61 -2.39
N LEU A 28 2.01 4.02 -1.21
CA LEU A 28 3.08 3.63 -0.28
C LEU A 28 4.00 2.53 -0.82
N ARG A 29 3.49 1.66 -1.69
CA ARG A 29 4.23 0.51 -2.21
C ARG A 29 5.01 0.82 -3.48
N GLU A 30 4.53 1.76 -4.28
CA GLU A 30 5.32 2.33 -5.38
C GLU A 30 6.63 2.90 -4.83
N GLU A 31 6.56 3.65 -3.72
CA GLU A 31 7.75 4.16 -3.02
C GLU A 31 8.67 3.04 -2.50
N ASP A 32 8.13 1.98 -1.88
CA ASP A 32 8.95 0.84 -1.41
C ASP A 32 9.62 0.12 -2.60
N THR A 33 8.97 0.04 -3.75
CA THR A 33 9.50 -0.61 -4.95
C THR A 33 10.60 0.24 -5.59
N ASP A 34 10.42 1.56 -5.68
CA ASP A 34 11.43 2.47 -6.22
C ASP A 34 12.67 2.58 -5.30
N GLN A 35 12.49 2.43 -3.99
CA GLN A 35 13.61 2.39 -3.03
C GLN A 35 14.32 1.02 -2.97
N THR A 36 13.59 -0.09 -3.17
CA THR A 36 14.15 -1.45 -3.03
C THR A 36 14.59 -2.07 -4.37
N GLY A 37 14.01 -1.61 -5.48
CA GLY A 37 14.16 -2.19 -6.82
C GLY A 37 15.46 -1.85 -7.55
N ALA A 38 16.32 -1.00 -6.99
CA ALA A 38 17.50 -0.50 -7.73
C ALA A 38 18.87 -0.88 -7.13
N ASP A 39 18.95 -1.53 -5.96
CA ASP A 39 20.27 -1.86 -5.42
C ASP A 39 20.32 -3.17 -4.60
N PRO A 40 20.74 -4.30 -5.20
CA PRO A 40 21.06 -5.52 -4.44
C PRO A 40 22.25 -5.33 -3.47
N THR A 41 22.93 -4.18 -3.49
CA THR A 41 23.94 -3.79 -2.51
C THR A 41 23.41 -2.87 -1.40
N SER A 42 22.09 -2.62 -1.35
CA SER A 42 21.49 -1.85 -0.26
C SER A 42 21.88 -2.47 1.10
N PRO A 43 22.65 -1.75 1.94
CA PRO A 43 23.25 -2.32 3.14
C PRO A 43 22.22 -2.57 4.26
N ILE A 44 20.94 -2.25 4.03
CA ILE A 44 19.90 -2.27 5.05
C ILE A 44 18.98 -3.47 4.81
N ALA A 45 19.29 -4.58 5.49
CA ALA A 45 18.40 -5.74 5.52
C ALA A 45 17.06 -5.38 6.22
N PRO A 46 15.90 -5.85 5.71
CA PRO A 46 14.63 -5.70 6.40
C PRO A 46 14.67 -6.34 7.79
N PRO A 47 14.06 -5.72 8.83
CA PRO A 47 14.05 -6.32 10.16
C PRO A 47 13.27 -7.63 10.15
N PRO A 48 13.76 -8.68 10.84
CA PRO A 48 13.08 -9.97 10.86
C PRO A 48 11.68 -9.83 11.47
N PRO A 49 10.69 -10.57 10.94
CA PRO A 49 9.32 -10.50 11.42
C PRO A 49 9.28 -10.85 12.93
N PRO A 50 8.39 -10.20 13.71
CA PRO A 50 8.22 -10.54 15.12
C PRO A 50 7.80 -12.00 15.28
N SER A 51 8.30 -12.65 16.32
CA SER A 51 7.97 -14.05 16.62
C SER A 51 6.45 -14.25 16.70
N PRO A 52 5.89 -15.31 16.12
CA PRO A 52 4.46 -15.62 16.16
C PRO A 52 3.88 -15.68 17.58
N TRP A 53 4.71 -15.98 18.60
CA TRP A 53 4.29 -15.99 20.01
C TRP A 53 3.73 -14.65 20.51
N TRP A 54 4.08 -13.53 19.87
CA TRP A 54 3.54 -12.21 20.21
C TRP A 54 2.07 -12.03 19.79
N TRP A 55 1.50 -12.92 18.97
CA TRP A 55 0.07 -12.91 18.64
C TRP A 55 -0.82 -13.17 19.86
N LEU A 56 -0.31 -13.83 20.90
CA LEU A 56 -1.05 -14.06 22.13
C LEU A 56 -1.31 -12.77 22.93
N LEU A 57 -0.54 -11.71 22.66
CA LEU A 57 -0.61 -10.41 23.33
C LEU A 57 -0.65 -9.28 22.28
N PRO A 58 -1.82 -9.04 21.66
CA PRO A 58 -1.98 -8.06 20.59
C PRO A 58 -1.44 -6.64 20.93
N PRO A 59 -1.65 -6.09 22.15
CA PRO A 59 -1.11 -4.78 22.50
C PRO A 59 0.42 -4.73 22.46
N VAL A 60 1.09 -5.78 22.93
CA VAL A 60 2.56 -5.81 23.01
C VAL A 60 3.18 -5.97 21.63
N MET A 61 2.55 -6.79 20.77
CA MET A 61 2.92 -6.91 19.37
C MET A 61 2.88 -5.56 18.64
N LEU A 62 1.83 -4.76 18.86
CA LEU A 62 1.70 -3.44 18.25
C LEU A 62 2.84 -2.51 18.68
N VAL A 63 3.20 -2.50 19.97
CA VAL A 63 4.31 -1.68 20.47
C VAL A 63 5.66 -2.12 19.88
N LEU A 64 5.93 -3.43 19.85
CA LEU A 64 7.16 -3.99 19.27
C LEU A 64 7.30 -3.68 17.78
N ARG A 65 6.21 -3.86 17.03
CA ARG A 65 6.17 -3.57 15.58
C ARG A 65 6.40 -2.09 15.32
N ARG A 66 5.77 -1.22 16.12
CA ARG A 66 5.92 0.24 16.02
C ARG A 66 7.35 0.69 16.34
N ARG A 67 7.96 0.16 17.42
CA ARG A 67 9.36 0.45 17.77
C ARG A 67 10.34 0.01 16.68
N ARG A 68 10.17 -1.19 16.13
CA ARG A 68 11.02 -1.71 15.04
C ARG A 68 10.86 -0.92 13.75
N SER A 69 9.63 -0.56 13.39
CA SER A 69 9.36 0.29 12.22
C SER A 69 10.02 1.67 12.36
N ILE A 70 9.92 2.30 13.54
CA ILE A 70 10.57 3.60 13.80
C ILE A 70 12.10 3.47 13.71
N ALA A 71 12.68 2.43 14.31
CA ALA A 71 14.12 2.19 14.25
C ALA A 71 14.61 1.97 12.81
N TYR A 72 13.90 1.14 12.04
CA TYR A 72 14.19 0.89 10.63
C TYR A 72 14.06 2.15 9.77
N HIS A 73 13.00 2.94 9.96
CA HIS A 73 12.84 4.19 9.22
C HIS A 73 13.95 5.20 9.51
N ARG A 74 14.49 5.23 10.73
CA ARG A 74 15.63 6.10 11.08
C ARG A 74 16.90 5.65 10.38
N THR A 75 17.20 4.35 10.33
CA THR A 75 18.36 3.83 9.60
C THR A 75 18.24 4.06 8.09
N VAL A 76 17.05 3.83 7.51
CA VAL A 76 16.79 4.13 6.10
C VAL A 76 17.00 5.62 5.81
N LEU A 77 16.39 6.52 6.59
CA LEU A 77 16.55 7.97 6.41
C LEU A 77 18.02 8.41 6.51
N ALA A 78 18.81 7.79 7.38
CA ALA A 78 20.23 8.12 7.56
C ALA A 78 21.08 7.82 6.30
N VAL A 79 20.67 6.87 5.46
CA VAL A 79 21.39 6.45 4.26
C VAL A 79 20.84 7.12 2.98
N LEU A 80 19.60 7.64 3.01
CA LEU A 80 19.00 8.34 1.87
C LEU A 80 19.62 9.71 1.62
N THR A 81 19.88 10.01 0.35
CA THR A 81 20.27 11.34 -0.13
C THR A 81 19.13 12.37 0.09
N PRO A 82 19.44 13.68 0.17
CA PRO A 82 18.40 14.72 0.32
C PRO A 82 17.30 14.66 -0.75
N GLN A 83 17.67 14.36 -1.99
CA GLN A 83 16.74 14.26 -3.13
C GLN A 83 15.80 13.06 -2.99
N GLN A 84 16.29 11.92 -2.50
CA GLN A 84 15.46 10.74 -2.20
C GLN A 84 14.51 10.99 -1.02
N ARG A 85 14.94 11.76 -0.01
CA ARG A 85 14.07 12.13 1.12
C ARG A 85 12.89 13.00 0.66
N GLU A 86 13.14 13.98 -0.20
CA GLU A 86 12.10 14.86 -0.74
C GLU A 86 11.11 14.11 -1.63
N HIS A 87 11.59 13.13 -2.42
CA HIS A 87 10.73 12.24 -3.19
C HIS A 87 9.80 11.44 -2.27
N ARG A 88 10.37 10.77 -1.26
CA ARG A 88 9.64 10.01 -0.26
C ARG A 88 8.59 10.82 0.48
N GLU A 89 8.92 12.06 0.87
CA GLU A 89 7.99 12.95 1.57
C GLU A 89 6.78 13.29 0.69
N ARG A 90 6.98 13.55 -0.61
CA ARG A 90 5.87 13.79 -1.54
C ARG A 90 4.95 12.58 -1.69
N PHE A 91 5.51 11.36 -1.77
CA PHE A 91 4.71 10.14 -1.85
C PHE A 91 3.95 9.85 -0.54
N ILE A 92 4.61 10.03 0.61
CA ILE A 92 3.94 9.91 1.92
C ILE A 92 2.79 10.92 2.03
N GLN A 93 2.96 12.15 1.54
CA GLN A 93 1.89 13.15 1.54
C GLN A 93 0.69 12.71 0.70
N LYS A 94 0.91 12.15 -0.50
CA LYS A 94 -0.16 11.59 -1.34
C LYS A 94 -0.89 10.43 -0.65
N ALA A 95 -0.14 9.44 -0.16
CA ALA A 95 -0.69 8.30 0.55
C ALA A 95 -1.50 8.74 1.79
N THR A 96 -0.97 9.71 2.55
CA THR A 96 -1.66 10.29 3.71
C THR A 96 -2.97 10.95 3.30
N GLY A 97 -2.99 11.67 2.18
CA GLY A 97 -4.21 12.26 1.62
C GLY A 97 -5.29 11.20 1.39
N TRP A 98 -4.94 10.08 0.76
CA TRP A 98 -5.87 8.98 0.54
C TRP A 98 -6.37 8.33 1.84
N PHE A 99 -5.52 8.17 2.85
CA PHE A 99 -5.95 7.67 4.15
C PHE A 99 -6.90 8.63 4.88
N VAL A 100 -6.69 9.94 4.78
CA VAL A 100 -7.62 10.94 5.34
C VAL A 100 -8.99 10.82 4.67
N VAL A 101 -9.05 10.65 3.35
CA VAL A 101 -10.31 10.41 2.63
C VAL A 101 -10.96 9.11 3.10
N ALA A 102 -10.20 8.02 3.27
CA ALA A 102 -10.73 6.75 3.78
C ALA A 102 -11.33 6.89 5.19
N VAL A 103 -10.69 7.67 6.08
CA VAL A 103 -11.23 7.97 7.42
C VAL A 103 -12.53 8.76 7.31
N GLY A 104 -12.59 9.79 6.46
CA GLY A 104 -13.84 10.52 6.20
C GLY A 104 -14.95 9.61 5.68
N GLY A 105 -14.64 8.76 4.70
CA GLY A 105 -15.54 7.74 4.17
C GLY A 105 -16.02 6.76 5.25
N SER A 106 -15.19 6.43 6.24
CA SER A 106 -15.57 5.49 7.30
C SER A 106 -16.65 6.05 8.22
N PHE A 107 -16.63 7.36 8.50
CA PHE A 107 -17.70 8.00 9.27
C PHE A 107 -19.01 8.02 8.48
N ILE A 108 -18.95 8.31 7.18
CA ILE A 108 -20.13 8.22 6.30
C ILE A 108 -20.65 6.78 6.30
N ALA A 109 -19.77 5.79 6.16
CA ALA A 109 -20.16 4.37 6.12
C ALA A 109 -20.83 3.91 7.41
N VAL A 110 -20.32 4.32 8.58
CA VAL A 110 -20.97 4.04 9.87
C VAL A 110 -22.36 4.66 9.93
N LYS A 111 -22.50 5.93 9.54
CA LYS A 111 -23.77 6.65 9.54
C LYS A 111 -24.80 6.03 8.58
N GLU A 112 -24.41 5.74 7.34
CA GLU A 112 -25.30 5.09 6.35
C GLU A 112 -25.65 3.65 6.74
N THR A 113 -24.73 2.92 7.39
CA THR A 113 -25.03 1.58 7.94
C THR A 113 -26.03 1.66 9.10
N TRP A 114 -25.95 2.71 9.92
CA TRP A 114 -26.90 2.96 10.99
C TRP A 114 -28.29 3.32 10.45
N GLU A 115 -28.36 4.24 9.48
CA GLU A 115 -29.63 4.60 8.83
C GLU A 115 -30.27 3.40 8.11
N LEU A 116 -29.47 2.54 7.47
CA LEU A 116 -29.95 1.30 6.89
C LEU A 116 -30.48 0.33 7.97
N ALA A 117 -29.80 0.24 9.12
CA ALA A 117 -30.24 -0.58 10.24
C ALA A 117 -31.56 -0.08 10.83
N GLU A 118 -31.72 1.23 11.02
CA GLU A 118 -32.96 1.84 11.50
C GLU A 118 -34.11 1.62 10.52
N HIS A 119 -33.88 1.85 9.22
CA HIS A 119 -34.90 1.67 8.18
C HIS A 119 -35.43 0.23 8.12
N ASN A 120 -34.60 -0.76 8.44
CA ASN A 120 -34.97 -2.16 8.45
C ASN A 120 -35.29 -2.69 9.87
N GLU A 121 -35.35 -1.81 10.88
CA GLU A 121 -35.61 -2.16 12.28
C GLU A 121 -34.68 -3.26 12.83
N TRP A 122 -33.41 -3.22 12.43
CA TRP A 122 -32.43 -4.23 12.82
C TRP A 122 -32.14 -4.18 14.33
N HIS A 123 -31.96 -5.37 14.91
CA HIS A 123 -31.40 -5.48 16.25
C HIS A 123 -29.96 -4.88 16.27
N PRO A 124 -29.55 -4.16 17.33
CA PRO A 124 -28.23 -3.52 17.40
C PRO A 124 -27.03 -4.45 17.15
N ALA A 125 -27.18 -5.74 17.51
CA ALA A 125 -26.18 -6.76 17.23
C ALA A 125 -25.94 -7.00 15.72
N VAL A 126 -26.98 -6.87 14.90
CA VAL A 126 -26.87 -7.01 13.44
C VAL A 126 -26.09 -5.83 12.86
N PHE A 127 -26.35 -4.61 13.34
CA PHE A 127 -25.56 -3.44 12.96
C PHE A 127 -24.07 -3.64 13.25
N VAL A 128 -23.71 -4.07 14.46
CA VAL A 128 -22.30 -4.33 14.83
C VAL A 128 -21.70 -5.43 13.97
N LEU A 129 -22.45 -6.51 13.72
CA LEU A 129 -22.01 -7.61 12.87
C LEU A 129 -21.72 -7.12 11.44
N VAL A 130 -22.63 -6.38 10.83
CA VAL A 130 -22.46 -5.82 9.48
C VAL A 130 -21.25 -4.90 9.44
N LEU A 131 -21.08 -4.03 10.45
CA LEU A 131 -19.92 -3.15 10.55
C LEU A 131 -18.60 -3.93 10.58
N VAL A 132 -18.51 -4.96 11.42
CA VAL A 132 -17.32 -5.82 11.52
C VAL A 132 -17.06 -6.56 10.22
N VAL A 133 -18.11 -7.11 9.58
CA VAL A 133 -17.99 -7.81 8.29
C VAL A 133 -17.49 -6.87 7.20
N MET A 134 -18.04 -5.66 7.11
CA MET A 134 -17.62 -4.70 6.09
C MET A 134 -16.19 -4.21 6.30
N LEU A 135 -15.78 -3.95 7.55
CA LEU A 135 -14.38 -3.65 7.87
C LEU A 135 -13.45 -4.80 7.48
N ALA A 136 -13.85 -6.04 7.76
CA ALA A 136 -13.09 -7.22 7.39
C ALA A 136 -13.01 -7.40 5.86
N LEU A 137 -14.09 -7.13 5.13
CA LEU A 137 -14.12 -7.18 3.67
C LEU A 137 -13.22 -6.12 3.04
N VAL A 138 -13.29 -4.87 3.52
CA VAL A 138 -12.45 -3.78 3.03
C VAL A 138 -10.98 -4.06 3.34
N GLY A 139 -10.64 -4.35 4.60
CA GLY A 139 -9.28 -4.65 5.00
C GLY A 139 -8.71 -5.91 4.34
N GLY A 140 -9.53 -6.96 4.26
CA GLY A 140 -9.19 -8.22 3.60
C GLY A 140 -8.97 -8.05 2.10
N ASN A 141 -9.82 -7.30 1.42
CA ASN A 141 -9.66 -6.98 -0.01
C ASN A 141 -8.37 -6.17 -0.25
N THR A 142 -8.09 -5.15 0.56
CA THR A 142 -6.85 -4.37 0.45
C THR A 142 -5.61 -5.24 0.69
N ALA A 143 -5.64 -6.10 1.70
CA ALA A 143 -4.53 -7.02 1.98
C ALA A 143 -4.35 -8.08 0.88
N TRP A 144 -5.44 -8.64 0.35
CA TRP A 144 -5.41 -9.62 -0.72
C TRP A 144 -4.84 -9.02 -2.00
N GLN A 145 -5.30 -7.84 -2.40
CA GLN A 145 -4.78 -7.13 -3.58
C GLN A 145 -3.30 -6.80 -3.42
N ALA A 146 -2.89 -6.32 -2.24
CA ALA A 146 -1.47 -6.12 -1.92
C ALA A 146 -0.67 -7.44 -2.06
N SER A 147 -1.18 -8.57 -1.57
CA SER A 147 -0.49 -9.86 -1.67
C SER A 147 -0.39 -10.40 -3.10
N ARG A 148 -1.39 -10.14 -3.95
CA ARG A 148 -1.46 -10.66 -5.33
C ARG A 148 -0.45 -9.99 -6.25
N TRP A 149 -0.19 -8.70 -6.06
CA TRP A 149 0.83 -7.99 -6.84
C TRP A 149 2.26 -8.44 -6.56
N SER A 150 2.57 -8.77 -5.31
CA SER A 150 3.88 -9.33 -4.94
C SER A 150 4.21 -10.65 -5.68
N ARG A 151 3.21 -11.36 -6.19
CA ARG A 151 3.41 -12.58 -6.99
C ARG A 151 3.57 -12.32 -8.48
N ARG A 152 3.13 -11.15 -8.97
CA ARG A 152 3.29 -10.77 -10.39
C ARG A 152 4.66 -10.17 -10.65
N THR A 153 5.14 -9.27 -9.80
CA THR A 153 6.49 -8.67 -9.94
C THR A 153 7.60 -9.60 -9.42
N GLY A 154 7.48 -10.91 -9.66
CA GLY A 154 8.50 -11.90 -9.33
C GLY A 154 9.66 -11.85 -10.32
N PRO A 155 10.84 -12.39 -9.96
CA PRO A 155 12.05 -12.36 -10.79
C PRO A 155 11.86 -12.92 -12.22
N GLU A 156 10.87 -13.79 -12.43
CA GLU A 156 10.55 -14.34 -13.75
C GLU A 156 10.06 -13.30 -14.78
N ASP A 157 9.41 -12.22 -14.34
CA ASP A 157 8.92 -11.19 -15.26
C ASP A 157 10.04 -10.21 -15.66
N ILE A 158 10.97 -9.93 -14.74
CA ILE A 158 12.20 -9.15 -15.02
C ILE A 158 13.08 -9.92 -16.02
N GLU A 159 13.22 -11.24 -15.87
CA GLU A 159 14.01 -12.06 -16.79
C GLU A 159 13.38 -12.11 -18.20
N LYS A 160 12.04 -12.11 -18.30
CA LYS A 160 11.34 -12.06 -19.60
C LYS A 160 11.45 -10.70 -20.27
N GLU A 161 11.39 -9.61 -19.51
CA GLU A 161 11.57 -8.25 -20.04
C GLU A 161 13.01 -8.04 -20.53
N GLN A 162 14.01 -8.56 -19.80
CA GLN A 162 15.41 -8.55 -20.23
C GLN A 162 15.70 -9.46 -21.44
N ARG A 163 15.06 -10.63 -21.53
CA ARG A 163 15.18 -11.52 -22.72
C ARG A 163 14.42 -10.99 -23.94
N GLY A 164 13.39 -10.16 -23.74
CA GLY A 164 12.56 -9.59 -24.80
C GLY A 164 13.12 -8.31 -25.42
N GLN A 165 14.15 -7.70 -24.82
CA GLN A 165 14.75 -6.48 -25.32
C GLN A 165 15.82 -6.82 -26.38
N PRO A 166 15.60 -6.55 -27.68
CA PRO A 166 16.63 -6.76 -28.68
C PRO A 166 17.83 -5.87 -28.36
N MET A 167 18.99 -6.48 -28.12
CA MET A 167 20.27 -5.80 -27.99
C MET A 167 20.55 -4.99 -29.26
N ASP A 168 20.24 -3.69 -29.25
CA ASP A 168 20.68 -2.79 -30.30
C ASP A 168 22.18 -2.50 -30.09
N HIS A 169 23.01 -3.31 -30.73
CA HIS A 169 24.48 -3.18 -30.73
C HIS A 169 24.99 -1.96 -31.52
N ARG A 170 24.15 -0.98 -31.89
CA ARG A 170 24.57 0.21 -32.64
C ARG A 170 24.72 1.46 -31.79
N THR A 171 25.67 1.49 -30.86
CA THR A 171 26.45 2.73 -30.66
C THR A 171 27.75 2.43 -29.92
N GLN A 172 28.84 2.25 -30.68
CA GLN A 172 30.16 2.87 -30.46
C GLN A 172 31.16 2.22 -31.41
N LEU A 173 31.28 2.78 -32.62
CA LEU A 173 32.50 2.65 -33.42
C LEU A 173 33.48 3.71 -32.92
N PRO A 174 34.70 3.36 -32.46
CA PRO A 174 35.75 4.34 -32.29
C PRO A 174 36.23 4.76 -33.68
N GLY A 175 35.97 6.03 -34.02
CA GLY A 175 36.44 6.66 -35.25
C GLY A 175 37.96 6.68 -35.30
N SER A 176 38.54 5.84 -36.16
CA SER A 176 39.86 6.06 -36.75
C SER A 176 39.79 7.26 -37.70
N SER A 177 40.71 8.24 -37.56
CA SER A 177 41.54 8.81 -38.64
C SER A 177 42.18 10.14 -38.23
N HIS A 178 43.50 10.21 -38.43
CA HIS A 178 44.32 11.35 -38.91
C HIS A 178 45.51 11.76 -38.03
N LEU A 179 46.66 11.14 -38.32
CA LEU A 179 47.97 11.79 -38.26
C LEU A 179 48.18 12.58 -39.56
N PRO A 180 48.78 13.79 -39.48
CA PRO A 180 49.67 14.25 -40.52
C PRO A 180 51.04 14.70 -39.97
N ILE A 181 52.06 14.11 -40.60
CA ILE A 181 53.46 14.54 -40.80
C ILE A 181 54.38 14.52 -39.57
#